data_AF-A0A523NGE7-F1
#
_entry.id   AF-A0A523NGE7-F1
#
_cell.length_a   1.000
_cell.length_b   1.000
_cell.length_c   1.000
_cell.angle_alpha   90.00
_cell.angle_beta   90.00
_cell.angle_gamma   90.00
#
_symmetry.space_group_name_H-M   'P 1'
#
loop_
_entity.id
_entity.type
_entity.pdbx_description
1 polymer ?
#
loop_
_entity_poly.entity_id
_entity_poly.type
_entity_poly.pdbx_seq_one_letter_code
_entity_poly.pdbx_strand_id
1 'polypeptide(L)'
;MSRSTAILSYRDVLSICAALAIGLTGCVSEKKASTYYRPLPPKPRPMKPSPPDARANAMVLNVSVAVLDTNGNGYPDLIHATAHLFDRRYPLAIYEEGGFTFAMFAPGDVSRAGAEPIHQWLIVDERFHAARGRSAFGECYRFRLSLLEDDGTDELDLALADLVCVFEPADGGEPTWSGEVATIQIGHRVRIHGMRWRETTDPASEGGLWP
;
A
#
# COMPACT_ATOMS: atom_id res chain seq x y z
N MET A 1 72.21 -11.24 18.16
CA MET A 1 70.94 -10.50 18.01
C MET A 1 69.98 -10.99 19.10
N SER A 2 69.93 -10.28 20.24
CA SER A 2 69.10 -10.66 21.39
C SER A 2 67.77 -9.93 21.30
N ARG A 3 66.65 -10.67 21.17
CA ARG A 3 65.29 -10.11 21.23
C ARG A 3 64.86 -10.06 22.69
N SER A 4 64.84 -8.87 23.28
CA SER A 4 64.23 -8.63 24.59
C SER A 4 62.71 -8.65 24.44
N THR A 5 62.09 -9.73 24.91
CA THR A 5 60.64 -9.88 25.02
C THR A 5 60.20 -9.26 26.35
N ALA A 6 59.65 -8.04 26.32
CA ALA A 6 59.08 -7.41 27.51
C ALA A 6 57.73 -8.05 27.84
N ILE A 7 57.61 -8.67 29.01
CA ILE A 7 56.37 -9.23 29.53
C ILE A 7 55.62 -8.09 30.22
N LEU A 8 54.58 -7.56 29.57
CA LEU A 8 53.68 -6.55 30.16
C LEU A 8 52.90 -7.17 31.34
N SER A 9 52.84 -6.47 32.47
CA SER A 9 52.11 -6.95 33.63
C SER A 9 50.60 -6.79 33.43
N TYR A 10 49.82 -7.62 34.12
CA TYR A 10 48.35 -7.57 34.07
C TYR A 10 47.77 -6.19 34.45
N ARG A 11 48.47 -5.42 35.31
CA ARG A 11 48.08 -4.05 35.69
C ARG A 11 48.26 -3.04 34.55
N ASP A 12 49.24 -3.26 33.69
CA ASP A 12 49.50 -2.39 32.53
C ASP A 12 48.47 -2.63 31.43
N VAL A 13 48.06 -3.88 31.23
CA VAL A 13 46.97 -4.25 30.30
C VAL A 13 45.63 -3.66 30.77
N LEU A 14 45.32 -3.75 32.07
CA LEU A 14 44.08 -3.19 32.63
C LEU A 14 43.99 -1.66 32.49
N SER A 15 45.13 -0.97 32.65
CA SER A 15 45.20 0.49 32.51
C SER A 15 45.01 0.94 31.05
N ILE A 16 45.58 0.21 30.09
CA ILE A 16 45.41 0.49 28.66
C ILE A 16 43.96 0.24 28.22
N CYS A 17 43.32 -0.84 28.70
CA CYS A 17 41.91 -1.12 28.38
C CYS A 17 40.95 -0.06 28.96
N ALA A 18 41.21 0.45 30.18
CA ALA A 18 40.41 1.52 30.78
C ALA A 18 40.54 2.85 30.03
N ALA A 19 41.74 3.20 29.56
CA ALA A 19 41.97 4.41 28.77
C ALA A 19 41.28 4.34 27.38
N LEU A 20 41.24 3.15 26.76
CA LEU A 20 40.53 2.94 25.50
C LEU A 20 39.00 3.02 25.66
N ALA A 21 38.45 2.60 26.81
CA ALA A 21 37.01 2.67 27.07
C ALA A 21 36.49 4.11 27.25
N ILE A 22 37.32 5.03 27.76
CA ILE A 22 36.95 6.44 27.93
C ILE A 22 36.97 7.19 26.57
N GLY A 23 37.84 6.79 25.63
CA GLY A 23 37.87 7.37 24.28
C GLY A 23 36.66 7.02 23.40
N LEU A 24 35.87 6.02 23.79
CA LEU A 24 34.64 5.60 23.10
C LEU A 24 33.37 6.26 23.66
N THR A 25 33.48 7.24 24.57
CA THR A 25 32.34 8.12 24.91
C THR A 25 32.07 9.03 23.72
N GLY A 26 31.35 8.48 22.73
CA GLY A 26 31.04 9.15 21.48
C GLY A 26 30.35 10.48 21.72
N CYS A 27 30.79 11.49 20.97
CA CYS A 27 30.01 12.70 20.77
C CYS A 27 28.60 12.32 20.32
N VAL A 28 27.65 12.37 21.24
CA VAL A 28 26.23 12.37 20.89
C VAL A 28 25.94 13.75 20.31
N SER A 29 25.98 13.85 18.99
CA SER A 29 25.58 15.06 18.28
C SER A 29 24.10 15.31 18.52
N GLU A 30 23.77 16.22 19.43
CA GLU A 30 22.40 16.65 19.69
C GLU A 30 21.93 17.54 18.52
N LYS A 31 21.17 16.96 17.59
CA LYS A 31 20.64 17.69 16.43
C LYS A 31 19.54 18.63 16.91
N LYS A 32 19.85 19.93 17.08
CA LYS A 32 18.88 20.95 17.55
C LYS A 32 18.09 21.63 16.43
N ALA A 33 18.48 21.42 15.17
CA ALA A 33 17.85 22.05 14.02
C ALA A 33 17.79 21.11 12.80
N SER A 34 16.81 21.34 11.93
CA SER A 34 16.75 20.67 10.62
C SER A 34 17.75 21.31 9.63
N THR A 35 17.86 20.73 8.43
CA THR A 35 18.74 21.14 7.31
C THR A 35 18.63 22.62 6.93
N TYR A 36 17.61 23.35 7.42
CA TYR A 36 17.36 24.77 7.14
C TYR A 36 17.20 25.64 8.40
N TYR A 37 17.86 25.28 9.52
CA TYR A 37 17.75 26.01 10.80
C TYR A 37 16.32 26.13 11.37
N ARG A 38 15.37 25.33 10.86
CA ARG A 38 14.02 25.31 11.43
C ARG A 38 14.05 24.54 12.74
N PRO A 39 13.25 24.96 13.74
CA PRO A 39 13.01 24.16 14.93
C PRO A 39 12.60 22.74 14.54
N LEU A 40 13.06 21.74 15.30
CA LEU A 40 12.55 20.39 15.14
C LEU A 40 11.03 20.38 15.38
N PRO A 41 10.27 19.50 14.69
CA PRO A 41 8.87 19.32 15.00
C PRO A 41 8.70 18.97 16.49
N PRO A 42 7.56 19.37 17.11
CA PRO A 42 7.30 19.00 18.48
C PRO A 42 7.37 17.47 18.63
N LYS A 43 7.80 16.99 19.81
CA LYS A 43 7.84 15.56 20.09
C LYS A 43 6.45 14.95 19.80
N PRO A 44 6.36 13.86 19.02
CA PRO A 44 5.11 13.16 18.82
C PRO A 44 4.46 12.85 20.16
N ARG A 45 3.17 13.17 20.30
CA ARG A 45 2.40 12.81 21.49
C ARG A 45 1.70 11.48 21.21
N PRO A 46 1.66 10.55 22.19
CA PRO A 46 0.85 9.36 22.04
C PRO A 46 -0.61 9.77 21.85
N MET A 47 -1.26 9.19 20.83
CA MET A 47 -2.69 9.35 20.65
C MET A 47 -3.44 8.47 21.64
N LYS A 48 -4.55 8.97 22.18
CA LYS A 48 -5.45 8.16 23.00
C LYS A 48 -6.16 7.14 22.09
N PRO A 49 -6.16 5.84 22.44
CA PRO A 49 -6.90 4.86 21.67
C PRO A 49 -8.40 5.17 21.67
N SER A 50 -9.09 4.77 20.61
CA SER A 50 -10.55 4.83 20.56
C SER A 50 -11.15 3.98 21.69
N PRO A 51 -12.24 4.44 22.32
CA PRO A 51 -12.94 3.66 23.33
C PRO A 51 -13.47 2.31 22.80
N PRO A 52 -13.68 1.29 23.66
CA PRO A 52 -14.21 -0.01 23.23
C PRO A 52 -15.64 0.05 22.66
N ASP A 53 -16.39 1.10 22.98
CA ASP A 53 -17.75 1.37 22.47
C ASP A 53 -17.74 2.23 21.20
N ALA A 54 -16.58 2.55 20.62
CA ALA A 54 -16.50 3.18 19.32
C ALA A 54 -17.16 2.30 18.25
N ARG A 55 -17.85 2.93 17.30
CA ARG A 55 -18.57 2.28 16.20
C ARG A 55 -18.25 2.95 14.88
N ALA A 56 -18.05 2.13 13.86
CA ALA A 56 -17.75 2.55 12.51
C ALA A 56 -18.95 3.33 11.96
N ASN A 57 -18.69 4.56 11.54
CA ASN A 57 -19.65 5.41 10.83
C ASN A 57 -18.98 6.18 9.68
N ALA A 58 -17.73 5.82 9.37
CA ALA A 58 -16.98 6.27 8.22
C ALA A 58 -15.98 5.20 7.81
N MET A 59 -15.76 5.08 6.49
CA MET A 59 -14.77 4.18 5.93
C MET A 59 -13.95 4.88 4.86
N VAL A 60 -12.63 4.65 4.90
CA VAL A 60 -11.72 5.01 3.81
C VAL A 60 -11.31 3.74 3.10
N LEU A 61 -11.54 3.71 1.79
CA LEU A 61 -11.13 2.62 0.90
C LEU A 61 -9.92 3.08 0.08
N ASN A 62 -8.82 2.34 0.16
CA ASN A 62 -7.65 2.52 -0.69
C ASN A 62 -7.51 1.31 -1.60
N VAL A 63 -7.25 1.53 -2.88
CA VAL A 63 -7.06 0.45 -3.86
C VAL A 63 -5.71 0.62 -4.53
N SER A 64 -5.01 -0.49 -4.74
CA SER A 64 -3.74 -0.49 -5.48
C SER A 64 -3.98 0.00 -6.92
N VAL A 65 -3.15 0.94 -7.36
CA VAL A 65 -3.16 1.42 -8.75
C VAL A 65 -2.68 0.33 -9.72
N ALA A 66 -1.79 -0.56 -9.24
CA ALA A 66 -1.35 -1.71 -10.00
C ALA A 66 -2.22 -2.92 -9.65
N VAL A 67 -3.13 -3.26 -10.55
CA VAL A 67 -3.82 -4.55 -10.60
C VAL A 67 -2.87 -5.60 -11.17
N LEU A 68 -2.96 -6.84 -10.69
CA LEU A 68 -2.04 -7.92 -11.03
C LEU A 68 -2.71 -8.92 -11.99
N ASP A 69 -1.98 -9.34 -13.02
CA ASP A 69 -2.29 -10.50 -13.85
C ASP A 69 -1.61 -11.72 -13.18
N THR A 70 -2.39 -12.59 -12.56
CA THR A 70 -1.89 -13.75 -11.81
C THR A 70 -1.91 -15.04 -12.63
N ASN A 71 -2.69 -15.10 -13.70
CA ASN A 71 -2.79 -16.26 -14.59
C ASN A 71 -1.93 -16.15 -15.87
N GLY A 72 -1.41 -14.97 -16.18
CA GLY A 72 -0.52 -14.68 -17.30
C GLY A 72 -1.21 -14.51 -18.66
N ASN A 73 -2.52 -14.26 -18.71
CA ASN A 73 -3.27 -14.11 -19.95
C ASN A 73 -3.22 -12.68 -20.54
N GLY A 74 -2.60 -11.74 -19.82
CA GLY A 74 -2.48 -10.34 -20.21
C GLY A 74 -3.65 -9.46 -19.77
N TYR A 75 -4.55 -9.97 -18.92
CA TYR A 75 -5.62 -9.22 -18.27
C TYR A 75 -5.38 -9.18 -16.75
N PRO A 76 -5.50 -8.01 -16.10
CA PRO A 76 -5.40 -7.97 -14.65
C PRO A 76 -6.61 -8.64 -13.99
N ASP A 77 -6.34 -9.56 -13.08
CA ASP A 77 -7.35 -10.39 -12.41
C ASP A 77 -7.41 -10.19 -10.89
N LEU A 78 -6.40 -9.57 -10.28
CA LEU A 78 -6.30 -9.43 -8.84
C LEU A 78 -6.17 -7.96 -8.42
N ILE A 79 -7.11 -7.55 -7.58
CA ILE A 79 -7.20 -6.21 -7.00
C ILE A 79 -6.82 -6.29 -5.51
N HIS A 80 -5.87 -5.45 -5.09
CA HIS A 80 -5.54 -5.27 -3.67
C HIS A 80 -6.27 -4.05 -3.12
N ALA A 81 -7.12 -4.26 -2.12
CA ALA A 81 -7.86 -3.21 -1.44
C ALA A 81 -7.50 -3.15 0.04
N THR A 82 -7.54 -1.97 0.63
CA THR A 82 -7.36 -1.75 2.07
C THR A 82 -8.46 -0.84 2.58
N ALA A 83 -9.24 -1.32 3.55
CA ALA A 83 -10.27 -0.53 4.22
C ALA A 83 -9.82 -0.12 5.62
N HIS A 84 -10.15 1.11 5.99
CA HIS A 84 -10.00 1.64 7.34
C HIS A 84 -11.37 2.07 7.85
N LEU A 85 -11.80 1.50 8.97
CA LEU A 85 -13.04 1.88 9.65
C LEU A 85 -12.75 2.93 10.71
N PHE A 86 -13.60 3.95 10.77
CA PHE A 86 -13.48 5.04 11.74
C PHE A 86 -14.83 5.29 12.41
N ASP A 87 -14.73 5.65 13.68
CA ASP A 87 -15.75 6.43 14.34
C ASP A 87 -15.35 7.91 14.22
N ARG A 88 -16.14 8.73 13.54
CA ARG A 88 -15.85 10.16 13.31
C ARG A 88 -15.56 10.97 14.57
N ARG A 89 -15.94 10.47 15.76
CA ARG A 89 -15.62 11.10 17.05
C ARG A 89 -14.14 10.97 17.42
N TYR A 90 -13.41 10.02 16.81
CA TYR A 90 -12.04 9.67 17.13
C TYR A 90 -11.15 9.66 15.86
N PRO A 91 -9.87 10.06 15.97
CA PRO A 91 -9.00 10.17 14.80
C PRO A 91 -8.36 8.84 14.38
N LEU A 92 -8.49 7.79 15.19
CA LEU A 92 -7.84 6.50 14.95
C LEU A 92 -8.81 5.50 14.34
N ALA A 93 -8.32 4.74 13.36
CA ALA A 93 -9.05 3.61 12.80
C ALA A 93 -9.29 2.54 13.88
N ILE A 94 -10.41 1.84 13.76
CA ILE A 94 -10.87 0.81 14.70
C ILE A 94 -11.08 -0.52 13.99
N TYR A 95 -11.09 -1.59 14.77
CA TYR A 95 -11.72 -2.84 14.37
C TYR A 95 -13.14 -2.90 14.91
N GLU A 96 -14.02 -3.44 14.08
CA GLU A 96 -15.39 -3.77 14.44
C GLU A 96 -15.76 -5.09 13.77
N GLU A 97 -16.53 -5.93 14.45
CA GLU A 97 -17.00 -7.20 13.90
C GLU A 97 -18.09 -6.97 12.84
N GLY A 98 -18.08 -7.73 11.76
CA GLY A 98 -19.01 -7.54 10.64
C GLY A 98 -18.59 -8.26 9.37
N GLY A 99 -19.05 -7.74 8.23
CA GLY A 99 -18.68 -8.19 6.90
C GLY A 99 -18.41 -7.02 5.96
N PHE A 100 -17.69 -7.29 4.87
CA PHE A 100 -17.50 -6.33 3.79
C PHE A 100 -18.12 -6.85 2.50
N THR A 101 -18.87 -6.00 1.81
CA THR A 101 -19.34 -6.23 0.45
C THR A 101 -18.62 -5.26 -0.47
N PHE A 102 -17.85 -5.79 -1.41
CA PHE A 102 -17.24 -5.02 -2.48
C PHE A 102 -18.06 -5.20 -3.75
N ALA A 103 -18.28 -4.11 -4.48
CA ALA A 103 -19.01 -4.15 -5.73
C ALA A 103 -18.29 -3.30 -6.77
N MET A 104 -18.10 -3.87 -7.96
CA MET A 104 -17.44 -3.24 -9.09
C MET A 104 -18.48 -2.90 -10.15
N PHE A 105 -18.47 -1.67 -10.64
CA PHE A 105 -19.42 -1.15 -11.62
C PHE A 105 -18.69 -0.60 -12.85
N ALA A 106 -19.42 -0.46 -13.95
CA ALA A 106 -18.94 0.33 -15.07
C ALA A 106 -18.72 1.79 -14.60
N PRO A 107 -17.74 2.53 -15.17
CA PRO A 107 -17.47 3.89 -14.76
C PRO A 107 -18.72 4.79 -14.80
N GLY A 108 -19.03 5.44 -13.68
CA GLY A 108 -20.19 6.32 -13.51
C GLY A 108 -21.50 5.62 -13.11
N ASP A 109 -21.59 4.29 -13.22
CA ASP A 109 -22.84 3.56 -12.98
C ASP A 109 -23.18 3.41 -11.49
N VAL A 110 -22.21 3.55 -10.57
CA VAL A 110 -22.43 3.46 -9.11
C VAL A 110 -23.58 4.34 -8.62
N SER A 111 -23.74 5.52 -9.24
CA SER A 111 -24.77 6.50 -8.86
C SER A 111 -26.11 6.32 -9.58
N ARG A 112 -26.18 5.41 -10.57
CA ARG A 112 -27.38 5.18 -11.38
C ARG A 112 -28.31 4.22 -10.66
N ALA A 113 -29.56 4.63 -10.48
CA ALA A 113 -30.59 3.77 -9.89
C ALA A 113 -30.74 2.47 -10.69
N GLY A 114 -30.68 1.32 -10.00
CA GLY A 114 -30.80 0.00 -10.61
C GLY A 114 -29.58 -0.47 -11.40
N ALA A 115 -28.41 0.19 -11.27
CA ALA A 115 -27.18 -0.36 -11.81
C ALA A 115 -26.83 -1.68 -11.13
N GLU A 116 -26.52 -2.69 -11.94
CA GLU A 116 -26.03 -3.98 -11.47
C GLU A 116 -24.49 -3.96 -11.45
N PRO A 117 -23.86 -4.54 -10.42
CA PRO A 117 -22.41 -4.67 -10.40
C PRO A 117 -21.94 -5.66 -11.47
N ILE A 118 -20.82 -5.35 -12.12
CA ILE A 118 -20.08 -6.28 -12.99
C ILE A 118 -19.62 -7.48 -12.18
N HIS A 119 -19.17 -7.24 -10.95
CA HIS A 119 -18.70 -8.27 -10.05
C HIS A 119 -18.88 -7.83 -8.59
N GLN A 120 -19.09 -8.78 -7.69
CA GLN A 120 -19.31 -8.52 -6.27
C GLN A 120 -18.59 -9.56 -5.42
N TRP A 121 -17.91 -9.11 -4.36
CA TRP A 121 -17.26 -9.98 -3.39
C TRP A 121 -17.91 -9.80 -2.01
N LEU A 122 -18.25 -10.91 -1.38
CA LEU A 122 -18.69 -10.95 0.01
C LEU A 122 -17.56 -11.49 0.90
N ILE A 123 -17.09 -10.67 1.83
CA ILE A 123 -16.02 -11.01 2.77
C ILE A 123 -16.58 -11.09 4.18
N VAL A 124 -16.80 -12.32 4.63
CA VAL A 124 -17.36 -12.67 5.95
C VAL A 124 -16.49 -13.73 6.64
N ASP A 125 -16.84 -14.04 7.89
CA ASP A 125 -16.28 -15.15 8.69
C ASP A 125 -14.73 -15.18 8.72
N GLU A 126 -14.13 -16.31 8.34
CA GLU A 126 -12.69 -16.51 8.37
C GLU A 126 -11.94 -15.54 7.45
N ARG A 127 -12.49 -15.24 6.25
CA ARG A 127 -11.87 -14.27 5.33
C ARG A 127 -11.85 -12.87 5.94
N PHE A 128 -12.90 -12.50 6.66
CA PHE A 128 -12.98 -11.23 7.37
C PHE A 128 -11.92 -11.13 8.47
N HIS A 129 -11.77 -12.15 9.32
CA HIS A 129 -10.76 -12.14 10.37
C HIS A 129 -9.34 -12.16 9.81
N ALA A 130 -9.10 -12.94 8.76
CA ALA A 130 -7.81 -13.01 8.08
C ALA A 130 -7.39 -11.69 7.41
N ALA A 131 -8.36 -10.83 7.07
CA ALA A 131 -8.10 -9.53 6.46
C ALA A 131 -7.48 -8.51 7.44
N ARG A 132 -7.60 -8.71 8.77
CA ARG A 132 -7.09 -7.75 9.77
C ARG A 132 -5.58 -7.53 9.65
N GLY A 133 -5.16 -6.28 9.77
CA GLY A 133 -3.76 -5.90 9.69
C GLY A 133 -3.51 -4.46 10.12
N ARG A 134 -2.24 -4.05 10.06
CA ARG A 134 -1.84 -2.69 10.42
C ARG A 134 -1.16 -2.01 9.24
N SER A 135 -1.49 -0.74 9.02
CA SER A 135 -0.81 0.15 8.09
C SER A 135 -0.14 1.30 8.83
N ALA A 136 0.52 2.20 8.10
CA ALA A 136 1.05 3.44 8.65
C ALA A 136 -0.03 4.35 9.27
N PHE A 137 -1.31 4.14 8.90
CA PHE A 137 -2.46 4.91 9.35
C PHE A 137 -3.25 4.25 10.49
N GLY A 138 -2.78 3.12 11.01
CA GLY A 138 -3.42 2.38 12.11
C GLY A 138 -4.00 1.03 11.69
N GLU A 139 -5.03 0.60 12.40
CA GLU A 139 -5.72 -0.67 12.13
C GLU A 139 -6.42 -0.63 10.76
N CYS A 140 -6.41 -1.76 10.06
CA CYS A 140 -6.97 -1.88 8.72
C CYS A 140 -7.40 -3.30 8.39
N TYR A 141 -8.16 -3.41 7.30
CA TYR A 141 -8.49 -4.68 6.66
C TYR A 141 -7.88 -4.69 5.27
N ARG A 142 -7.16 -5.75 4.91
CA ARG A 142 -6.47 -5.90 3.62
C ARG A 142 -7.10 -7.06 2.86
N PHE A 143 -7.53 -6.78 1.64
CA PHE A 143 -8.25 -7.71 0.80
C PHE A 143 -7.51 -7.99 -0.50
N ARG A 144 -7.71 -9.22 -0.96
CA ARG A 144 -7.33 -9.70 -2.28
C ARG A 144 -8.64 -10.06 -2.98
N LEU A 145 -9.06 -9.22 -3.91
CA LEU A 145 -10.30 -9.37 -4.65
C LEU A 145 -9.94 -9.91 -6.03
N SER A 146 -10.16 -11.20 -6.26
CA SER A 146 -9.88 -11.81 -7.56
C SER A 146 -11.14 -11.82 -8.42
N LEU A 147 -11.02 -11.39 -9.67
CA LEU A 147 -12.08 -11.49 -10.69
C LEU A 147 -12.35 -12.94 -11.11
N LEU A 148 -11.47 -13.88 -10.75
CA LEU A 148 -11.58 -15.31 -11.06
C LEU A 148 -12.25 -16.10 -9.92
N GLU A 149 -12.58 -15.44 -8.81
CA GLU A 149 -13.43 -16.05 -7.77
C GLU A 149 -14.84 -16.31 -8.32
N ASP A 150 -15.50 -17.35 -7.81
CA ASP A 150 -16.89 -17.70 -8.11
C ASP A 150 -17.23 -17.82 -9.61
N ASP A 151 -16.36 -18.51 -10.36
CA ASP A 151 -16.45 -18.72 -11.81
C ASP A 151 -16.42 -17.42 -12.64
N GLY A 152 -15.85 -16.34 -12.08
CA GLY A 152 -15.69 -15.06 -12.73
C GLY A 152 -14.66 -15.04 -13.86
N THR A 153 -14.49 -13.86 -14.49
CA THR A 153 -13.57 -13.64 -15.61
C THR A 153 -12.89 -12.27 -15.53
N ASP A 154 -11.64 -12.22 -15.97
CA ASP A 154 -10.80 -11.03 -16.15
C ASP A 154 -10.83 -10.48 -17.58
N GLU A 155 -11.42 -11.21 -18.54
CA GLU A 155 -11.63 -10.78 -19.93
C GLU A 155 -12.81 -9.82 -20.05
N LEU A 156 -12.67 -8.65 -19.43
CA LEU A 156 -13.67 -7.59 -19.42
C LEU A 156 -13.41 -6.59 -20.55
N ASP A 157 -14.44 -6.24 -21.33
CA ASP A 157 -14.37 -5.21 -22.39
C ASP A 157 -14.47 -3.79 -21.80
N LEU A 158 -13.61 -3.51 -20.82
CA LEU A 158 -13.62 -2.31 -20.00
C LEU A 158 -12.19 -1.90 -19.73
N ALA A 159 -11.84 -0.62 -19.88
CA ALA A 159 -10.52 -0.12 -19.49
C ALA A 159 -10.48 0.35 -18.03
N LEU A 160 -11.63 0.72 -17.47
CA LEU A 160 -11.79 1.27 -16.13
C LEU A 160 -13.03 0.66 -15.48
N ALA A 161 -13.02 0.56 -14.16
CA ALA A 161 -14.18 0.22 -13.35
C ALA A 161 -14.20 1.00 -12.04
N ASP A 162 -15.40 1.24 -11.52
CA ASP A 162 -15.61 1.91 -10.25
C ASP A 162 -15.83 0.86 -9.15
N LEU A 163 -14.97 0.87 -8.13
CA LEU A 163 -15.05 -0.01 -6.98
C LEU A 163 -15.61 0.74 -5.77
N VAL A 164 -16.63 0.16 -5.14
CA VAL A 164 -17.16 0.61 -3.86
C VAL A 164 -17.12 -0.50 -2.83
N CYS A 165 -17.20 -0.10 -1.57
CA CYS A 165 -17.23 -1.03 -0.45
C CYS A 165 -18.29 -0.59 0.56
N VAL A 166 -18.99 -1.58 1.13
CA VAL A 166 -19.90 -1.42 2.26
C VAL A 166 -19.42 -2.33 3.39
N PHE A 167 -19.35 -1.77 4.59
CA PHE A 167 -19.17 -2.54 5.82
C PHE A 167 -20.53 -2.70 6.53
N GLU A 168 -20.88 -3.92 6.90
CA GLU A 168 -22.09 -4.26 7.63
C GLU A 168 -21.71 -4.76 9.03
N PRO A 169 -22.02 -4.00 10.10
CA PRO A 169 -21.73 -4.42 11.47
C PRO A 169 -22.44 -5.71 11.86
N ALA A 170 -21.75 -6.60 12.57
CA ALA A 170 -22.31 -7.88 13.03
C ALA A 170 -23.45 -7.73 14.06
N ASP A 171 -23.52 -6.59 14.74
CA ASP A 171 -24.59 -6.28 15.69
C ASP A 171 -25.88 -5.74 15.02
N GLY A 172 -25.90 -5.66 13.69
CA GLY A 172 -27.02 -5.13 12.91
C GLY A 172 -27.10 -3.62 12.89
N GLY A 173 -26.02 -2.92 13.27
CA GLY A 173 -25.90 -1.47 13.15
C GLY A 173 -25.98 -0.97 11.70
N GLU A 174 -26.01 0.35 11.53
CA GLU A 174 -26.11 1.00 10.22
C GLU A 174 -24.89 0.67 9.33
N PRO A 175 -25.11 0.27 8.07
CA PRO A 175 -24.01 0.02 7.14
C PRO A 175 -23.16 1.27 6.88
N THR A 176 -21.85 1.08 6.81
CA THR A 176 -20.89 2.15 6.51
C THR A 176 -20.37 2.01 5.09
N TRP A 177 -20.67 3.00 4.25
CA TRP A 177 -20.18 3.07 2.86
C TRP A 177 -18.78 3.67 2.79
N SER A 178 -18.01 3.26 1.79
CA SER A 178 -16.75 3.95 1.46
C SER A 178 -17.02 5.41 1.15
N GLY A 179 -16.22 6.31 1.71
CA GLY A 179 -16.42 7.76 1.52
C GLY A 179 -16.26 8.21 0.06
N GLU A 180 -15.55 7.44 -0.75
CA GLU A 180 -15.27 7.72 -2.16
C GLU A 180 -15.44 6.44 -3.02
N VAL A 181 -15.64 6.66 -4.32
CA VAL A 181 -15.59 5.62 -5.35
C VAL A 181 -14.15 5.50 -5.83
N ALA A 182 -13.59 4.29 -5.78
CA ALA A 182 -12.23 4.04 -6.25
C ALA A 182 -12.26 3.56 -7.70
N THR A 183 -11.89 4.44 -8.64
CA THR A 183 -11.76 4.04 -10.06
C THR A 183 -10.43 3.32 -10.29
N ILE A 184 -10.50 2.11 -10.83
CA ILE A 184 -9.37 1.24 -11.13
C ILE A 184 -9.28 0.93 -12.61
N GLN A 185 -8.06 0.67 -13.09
CA GLN A 185 -7.85 0.17 -14.45
C GLN A 185 -8.08 -1.34 -14.49
N ILE A 186 -8.91 -1.80 -15.41
CA ILE A 186 -9.20 -3.23 -15.65
C ILE A 186 -9.16 -3.53 -17.15
N GLY A 187 -9.27 -4.81 -17.53
CA GLY A 187 -9.67 -5.24 -18.87
C GLY A 187 -8.82 -4.81 -20.09
N HIS A 188 -7.53 -4.52 -19.93
CA HIS A 188 -6.69 -4.13 -21.06
C HIS A 188 -5.68 -5.18 -21.50
N ARG A 189 -5.91 -5.79 -22.68
CA ARG A 189 -4.83 -6.38 -23.48
C ARG A 189 -4.17 -5.25 -24.29
N VAL A 190 -2.96 -4.83 -23.93
CA VAL A 190 -2.16 -3.94 -24.80
C VAL A 190 -1.83 -4.73 -26.08
N ARG A 191 -2.72 -4.69 -27.08
CA ARG A 191 -2.33 -4.98 -28.45
C ARG A 191 -1.57 -3.76 -28.95
N ILE A 192 -0.24 -3.83 -28.92
CA ILE A 192 0.57 -2.96 -29.78
C ILE A 192 0.27 -3.37 -31.21
N HIS A 193 -0.82 -2.85 -31.77
CA HIS A 193 -1.20 -3.11 -33.14
C HIS A 193 -0.30 -2.24 -34.03
N GLY A 194 0.75 -2.84 -34.59
CA GLY A 194 1.39 -2.31 -35.79
C GLY A 194 2.48 -1.26 -35.63
N MET A 195 3.24 -1.21 -34.52
CA MET A 195 4.58 -0.61 -34.59
C MET A 195 5.56 -1.59 -35.25
N ARG A 196 5.43 -1.70 -36.57
CA ARG A 196 6.52 -2.19 -37.42
C ARG A 196 7.63 -1.15 -37.30
N TRP A 197 8.66 -1.44 -36.51
CA TRP A 197 9.91 -0.68 -36.58
C TRP A 197 10.32 -0.64 -38.04
N ARG A 198 10.22 0.53 -38.70
CA ARG A 198 10.96 0.76 -39.93
C ARG A 198 12.41 0.73 -39.47
N GLU A 199 13.13 -0.32 -39.87
CA GLU A 199 14.56 -0.20 -40.04
C GLU A 199 14.79 1.05 -40.87
N THR A 200 15.33 2.08 -40.24
CA THR A 200 15.86 3.25 -40.93
C THR A 200 17.02 2.73 -41.75
N THR A 201 16.76 2.33 -43.00
CA THR A 201 17.80 2.16 -43.99
C THR A 201 18.47 3.51 -44.17
N ASP A 202 19.71 3.57 -43.72
CA ASP A 202 20.64 4.67 -43.83
C ASP A 202 20.77 5.11 -45.30
N PRO A 203 20.36 6.33 -45.69
CA PRO A 203 20.61 6.85 -47.03
C PRO A 203 21.99 7.52 -47.05
N ALA A 204 23.03 6.73 -46.83
CA ALA A 204 24.42 7.13 -47.01
C ALA A 204 25.05 6.34 -48.15
N SER A 205 24.38 6.32 -49.30
CA SER A 205 25.04 5.97 -50.56
C SER A 205 24.43 6.76 -51.71
N GLU A 206 25.33 7.37 -52.47
CA GLU A 206 25.21 7.86 -53.85
C GLU A 206 25.23 9.38 -54.01
N GLY A 207 26.42 9.83 -54.41
CA GLY A 207 26.69 11.19 -54.82
C GLY A 207 26.06 11.51 -56.17
N GLY A 208 25.66 12.78 -56.31
CA GLY A 208 25.21 13.36 -57.55
C GLY A 208 25.90 14.71 -57.72
N LEU A 209 26.72 14.81 -58.75
CA LEU A 209 27.35 16.02 -59.26
C LEU A 209 26.34 17.15 -59.51
N TRP A 210 26.69 18.37 -59.13
CA TRP A 210 26.03 19.58 -59.64
C TRP A 210 26.88 20.16 -60.79
N PRO A 211 26.25 20.67 -61.86
CA PRO A 211 26.91 21.48 -62.89
C PRO A 211 27.29 22.87 -62.38
#